data_AF-A0AAW8KGV4-F1
#
_entry.id   AF-A0AAW8KGV4-F1
#
_cell.length_a   1.000
_cell.length_b   1.000
_cell.length_c   1.000
_cell.angle_alpha   90.00
_cell.angle_beta   90.00
_cell.angle_gamma   90.00
#
_symmetry.space_group_name_H-M   'P 1'
#
loop_
_entity.id
_entity.type
_entity.pdbx_description
1 polymer ?
#
loop_
_entity_poly.entity_id
_entity_poly.type
_entity_poly.pdbx_seq_one_letter_code
_entity_poly.pdbx_strand_id
1 'polypeptide(L)' 'EMNVRQEVHSLAYAKELEARLVGTDCRLQVHLKLDTGMARLGFFCQEGEKTLDELLAVCTLPHLQVEGMFT' A
#
# COMPACT_ATOMS: atom_id res chain seq x y z
N GLU A 1 17.11 -13.84 4.27
CA GLU A 1 16.00 -12.87 4.25
C GLU A 1 15.89 -12.30 2.84
N MET A 2 14.72 -12.32 2.21
CA MET A 2 14.56 -11.83 0.83
C MET A 2 14.15 -10.35 0.86
N ASN A 3 14.98 -9.47 0.30
CA ASN A 3 14.74 -8.03 0.22
C ASN A 3 13.78 -7.67 -0.94
N VAL A 4 12.54 -8.17 -0.85
CA VAL A 4 11.49 -7.96 -1.86
C VAL A 4 10.69 -6.71 -1.51
N ARG A 5 10.39 -5.90 -2.52
CA ARG A 5 9.50 -4.75 -2.39
C ARG A 5 8.09 -5.23 -2.68
N GLN A 6 7.22 -5.12 -1.69
CA GLN A 6 5.85 -5.60 -1.80
C GLN A 6 4.98 -4.55 -2.49
N GLU A 7 4.22 -4.96 -3.49
CA GLU A 7 3.18 -4.14 -4.10
C GLU A 7 1.98 -4.06 -3.16
N VAL A 8 1.33 -2.89 -3.05
CA VAL A 8 0.10 -2.69 -2.27
C VAL A 8 -0.96 -1.99 -3.12
N HIS A 9 -2.13 -2.63 -3.29
CA HIS A 9 -3.21 -2.19 -4.17
C HIS A 9 -4.50 -1.83 -3.45
N SER A 10 -4.58 -2.00 -2.13
CA SER A 10 -5.77 -1.64 -1.35
C SER A 10 -5.42 -1.35 0.11
N LEU A 11 -6.26 -0.54 0.77
CA LEU A 11 -6.13 -0.29 2.21
C LEU A 11 -6.34 -1.56 3.04
N ALA A 12 -7.25 -2.45 2.61
CA ALA A 12 -7.49 -3.73 3.28
C ALA A 12 -6.22 -4.58 3.31
N TYR A 13 -5.56 -4.74 2.15
CA TYR A 13 -4.32 -5.51 2.07
C TYR A 13 -3.18 -4.87 2.85
N ALA A 14 -3.06 -3.53 2.82
CA ALA A 14 -2.08 -2.81 3.65
C ALA A 14 -2.27 -3.08 5.15
N LYS A 15 -3.51 -3.09 5.64
CA LYS A 15 -3.83 -3.41 7.04
C LYS A 15 -3.53 -4.86 7.40
N GLU A 16 -3.70 -5.79 6.48
CA GLU A 16 -3.31 -7.19 6.70
C GLU A 16 -1.79 -7.32 6.86
N LEU A 17 -1.00 -6.64 6.01
CA LEU A 17 0.46 -6.61 6.14
C LEU A 17 0.90 -5.97 7.46
N GLU A 18 0.34 -4.82 7.80
CA GLU A 18 0.57 -4.15 9.09
C GLU A 18 0.32 -5.09 10.28
N ALA A 19 -0.84 -5.77 10.29
CA ALA A 19 -1.21 -6.68 11.37
C ALA A 19 -0.24 -7.85 11.55
N ARG A 20 0.46 -8.28 10.49
CA ARG A 20 1.48 -9.34 10.56
C ARG A 20 2.81 -8.85 11.13
N LEU A 21 3.06 -7.55 11.10
CA LEU A 21 4.31 -6.94 11.58
C LEU A 21 4.19 -6.37 13.01
N VAL A 22 2.97 -6.27 13.55
CA VAL A 22 2.74 -5.86 14.94
C VAL A 22 3.54 -6.75 15.90
N GLY A 23 4.34 -6.10 16.77
CA GLY A 23 5.20 -6.79 17.73
C GLY A 23 6.56 -7.21 17.18
N THR A 24 6.87 -6.86 15.93
CA THR A 24 8.19 -7.00 15.32
C THR A 24 8.87 -5.63 15.19
N ASP A 25 10.19 -5.62 15.07
CA ASP A 25 10.95 -4.40 14.73
C ASP A 25 11.08 -4.20 13.20
N CYS A 26 10.34 -4.97 12.40
CA CYS A 26 10.44 -4.96 10.95
C CYS A 26 9.60 -3.83 10.34
N ARG A 27 10.17 -3.16 9.33
CA ARG A 27 9.43 -2.26 8.42
C ARG A 27 9.52 -2.79 7.00
N LEU A 28 8.38 -3.03 6.37
CA LEU A 28 8.28 -3.57 5.02
C LEU A 28 8.36 -2.43 3.99
N GLN A 29 9.28 -2.55 3.04
CA GLN A 29 9.35 -1.63 1.90
C GLN A 29 8.24 -1.97 0.90
N VAL A 30 7.39 -0.99 0.62
CA VAL A 30 6.22 -1.17 -0.25
C VAL A 30 6.15 -0.12 -1.35
N HIS A 31 5.59 -0.52 -2.49
CA HIS A 31 5.18 0.39 -3.56
C HIS A 31 3.66 0.34 -3.75
N LEU A 32 3.03 1.50 -3.89
CA LEU A 32 1.59 1.59 -4.11
C LEU A 32 1.27 1.38 -5.60
N LYS A 33 0.33 0.49 -5.90
CA LYS A 33 -0.19 0.30 -7.25
C LYS A 33 -1.40 1.20 -7.45
N LEU A 34 -1.34 2.07 -8.43
CA LEU A 34 -2.48 2.84 -8.91
C LEU A 34 -3.12 2.13 -10.08
N ASP A 35 -4.44 2.15 -10.13
CA ASP A 35 -5.18 1.83 -11.34
C ASP A 35 -5.68 3.15 -11.96
N THR A 36 -4.97 3.61 -13.00
CA THR A 36 -5.34 4.82 -13.73
C THR A 36 -6.22 4.55 -14.96
N GLY A 37 -6.77 3.33 -15.10
CA GLY A 37 -7.68 2.99 -16.21
C GLY A 37 -7.48 1.61 -16.84
N MET A 38 -6.56 0.77 -16.35
CA MET A 38 -6.42 -0.61 -16.84
C MET A 38 -7.50 -1.54 -16.25
N ALA A 39 -8.12 -1.15 -15.13
CA ALA A 39 -9.16 -1.90 -14.42
C ALA A 39 -8.74 -3.34 -14.10
N ARG A 40 -7.50 -3.51 -13.61
CA ARG A 40 -6.91 -4.82 -13.29
C ARG A 40 -6.58 -4.95 -11.81
N LEU A 41 -5.78 -4.02 -11.30
CA LEU A 41 -5.28 -4.04 -9.92
C LEU A 41 -4.72 -2.66 -9.57
N GLY A 42 -5.06 -2.17 -8.38
CA GLY A 42 -4.54 -0.93 -7.81
C GLY A 42 -5.63 -0.10 -7.14
N PHE A 43 -5.20 0.94 -6.43
CA PHE A 43 -6.07 2.00 -5.94
C PHE A 43 -6.74 2.70 -7.13
N PHE A 44 -8.07 2.66 -7.19
CA PHE A 44 -8.83 3.06 -8.36
C PHE A 44 -8.94 4.60 -8.44
N CYS A 45 -8.07 5.24 -9.22
CA CYS A 45 -7.90 6.70 -9.20
C CYS A 45 -9.15 7.50 -9.61
N GLN A 46 -10.11 6.85 -10.30
CA GLN A 46 -11.38 7.46 -10.71
C GLN A 46 -12.31 7.76 -9.52
N GLU A 47 -12.06 7.19 -8.33
CA GLU A 47 -12.84 7.53 -7.12
C GLU A 47 -12.36 8.81 -6.41
N GLY A 48 -11.32 9.48 -6.93
CA GLY A 48 -10.90 10.82 -6.50
C GLY A 48 -10.49 10.88 -5.02
N GLU A 49 -11.21 11.69 -4.24
CA GLU A 49 -10.91 11.93 -2.82
C GLU A 49 -10.94 10.65 -1.98
N LYS A 50 -11.84 9.71 -2.27
CA LYS A 50 -11.89 8.42 -1.57
C LYS A 50 -10.57 7.66 -1.72
N THR A 51 -10.02 7.62 -2.93
CA THR A 51 -8.73 6.99 -3.19
C THR A 51 -7.61 7.69 -2.46
N LEU A 52 -7.64 9.03 -2.39
CA LEU A 52 -6.64 9.81 -1.66
C LEU A 52 -6.67 9.49 -0.17
N ASP A 53 -7.86 9.39 0.44
CA ASP A 53 -8.01 9.01 1.86
C ASP A 53 -7.43 7.62 2.15
N GLU A 54 -7.66 6.65 1.25
CA GLU A 54 -7.10 5.31 1.37
C GLU A 54 -5.57 5.32 1.26
N LEU A 55 -5.02 6.04 0.28
CA LEU A 55 -3.57 6.18 0.09
C LEU A 55 -2.91 6.85 1.31
N LEU A 56 -3.51 7.92 1.83
CA LEU A 56 -3.05 8.60 3.04
C LEU A 56 -3.08 7.67 4.24
N ALA A 57 -4.15 6.89 4.41
CA ALA A 57 -4.24 5.90 5.49
C ALA A 57 -3.11 4.87 5.40
N VAL A 58 -2.77 4.36 4.20
CA VAL A 58 -1.64 3.44 4.03
C VAL A 58 -0.30 4.09 4.42
N CYS A 59 -0.06 5.34 4.01
CA CYS A 59 1.16 6.08 4.36
C CYS A 59 1.34 6.32 5.86
N THR A 60 0.26 6.18 6.66
CA THR A 60 0.33 6.32 8.13
C THR A 60 0.58 5.00 8.88
N LEU A 61 0.61 3.85 8.20
CA LEU A 61 0.84 2.55 8.82
C LEU A 61 2.32 2.42 9.24
N PRO A 62 2.63 2.22 10.54
CA PRO A 62 3.99 2.37 11.05
C PRO A 62 4.97 1.32 10.51
N HIS A 63 4.51 0.11 10.20
CA HIS A 63 5.37 -0.96 9.69
C HIS A 63 5.47 -0.96 8.17
N LEU A 64 4.75 -0.08 7.45
CA LEU A 64 4.87 0.05 6.00
C LEU A 64 5.68 1.29 5.63
N GLN A 65 6.83 1.06 5.00
CA GLN A 65 7.64 2.11 4.41
C GLN A 65 7.29 2.25 2.93
N VAL A 66 6.45 3.23 2.61
CA VAL A 66 6.10 3.55 1.22
C VAL A 66 7.29 4.23 0.54
N GLU A 67 7.90 3.58 -0.44
CA GLU A 67 9.08 4.09 -1.17
C GLU A 67 8.75 4.54 -2.59
N GLY A 68 7.61 4.12 -3.14
CA GLY A 68 7.26 4.39 -4.52
C GLY A 68 5.79 4.15 -4.84
N MET A 69 5.41 4.57 -6.05
CA MET A 69 4.07 4.43 -6.58
C MET A 69 4.15 4.26 -8.10
N PHE A 70 3.33 3.36 -8.66
CA PHE A 70 3.34 3.04 -10.09
C PHE A 70 1.94 2.66 -10.59
N THR A 71 1.71 2.73 -11.91
CA THR A 71 0.44 2.36 -12.56
C THR A 71 0.55 1.16 -13.48
#